data_AF-A0A359LX81-F1
#
_entry.id   AF-A0A359LX81-F1
#
_cell.length_a   1.000
_cell.length_b   1.000
_cell.length_c   1.000
_cell.angle_alpha   90.00
_cell.angle_beta   90.00
_cell.angle_gamma   90.00
#
_symmetry.space_group_name_H-M   'P 1'
#
loop_
_entity.id
_entity.type
_entity.pdbx_description
1 polymer ?
#
loop_
_entity_poly.entity_id
_entity_poly.type
_entity_poly.pdbx_seq_one_letter_code
_entity_poly.pdbx_strand_id
1 'polypeptide(L)' 'MPGPEDNAGAAANDWNDLTAHLHGHRIVFQLNGATTVELPNDEKGRTEGVLALQVHGRMETDVWFKDLEVLVPEAKTKKK' A
#
# COMPACT_ATOMS: atom_id res chain seq x y z
N MET A 1 4.71 20.22 -0.81
CA MET A 1 3.66 19.24 -0.43
C MET A 1 2.98 18.86 -1.72
N PRO A 2 2.77 17.56 -2.01
CA PRO A 2 1.97 17.17 -3.17
C PRO A 2 0.56 17.74 -3.03
N GLY A 3 0.03 18.29 -4.13
CA GLY A 3 -1.29 18.89 -4.20
C GLY A 3 -2.33 17.91 -4.78
N PRO A 4 -3.62 18.25 -4.76
CA PRO A 4 -4.66 17.43 -5.38
C PRO A 4 -4.38 17.13 -6.87
N GLU A 5 -3.68 18.02 -7.56
CA GLU A 5 -3.23 17.86 -8.95
C GLU A 5 -2.31 16.64 -9.18
N ASP A 6 -1.61 16.20 -8.14
CA ASP A 6 -0.68 15.07 -8.21
C ASP A 6 -1.41 13.71 -8.05
N ASN A 7 -2.73 13.73 -7.75
CA ASN A 7 -3.53 12.54 -7.48
C ASN A 7 -4.24 11.98 -8.73
N ALA A 8 -3.71 12.21 -9.93
CA ALA A 8 -4.38 11.85 -11.19
C ALA A 8 -4.78 10.37 -11.31
N GLY A 9 -4.14 9.46 -10.57
CA GLY A 9 -4.48 8.04 -10.53
C GLY A 9 -5.58 7.65 -9.53
N ALA A 10 -6.04 8.58 -8.67
CA ALA A 10 -7.07 8.32 -7.68
C ALA A 10 -8.48 8.54 -8.26
N ALA A 11 -9.37 7.59 -8.01
CA ALA A 11 -10.78 7.73 -8.29
C ALA A 11 -11.43 8.59 -7.20
N ALA A 12 -11.72 9.86 -7.53
CA ALA A 12 -12.34 10.79 -6.59
C ALA A 12 -13.78 10.36 -6.26
N ASN A 13 -14.12 10.27 -4.98
CA ASN A 13 -15.42 9.83 -4.46
C ASN A 13 -15.83 8.40 -4.87
N ASP A 14 -14.86 7.55 -5.22
CA ASP A 14 -15.08 6.13 -5.48
C ASP A 14 -14.00 5.30 -4.78
N TRP A 15 -14.16 3.98 -4.82
CA TRP A 15 -13.20 3.04 -4.26
C TRP A 15 -11.89 3.06 -5.06
N ASN A 16 -10.79 2.93 -4.33
CA ASN A 16 -9.47 2.78 -4.90
C ASN A 16 -8.86 1.48 -4.39
N ASP A 17 -8.23 0.73 -5.29
CA ASP A 17 -7.48 -0.47 -4.94
C ASP A 17 -6.05 -0.08 -4.60
N LEU A 18 -5.66 -0.31 -3.34
CA LEU A 18 -4.29 -0.08 -2.87
C LEU A 18 -3.60 -1.41 -2.60
N THR A 19 -2.54 -1.69 -3.35
CA THR A 19 -1.71 -2.87 -3.13
C THR A 19 -0.32 -2.45 -2.67
N ALA A 20 0.13 -3.00 -1.55
CA ALA A 20 1.49 -2.84 -1.04
C ALA A 20 2.25 -4.16 -1.15
N HIS A 21 3.26 -4.19 -2.00
CA HIS A 21 4.18 -5.34 -2.14
C HIS A 21 5.35 -5.11 -1.19
N LEU A 22 5.34 -5.81 -0.05
CA LEU A 22 6.35 -5.67 1.00
C LEU A 22 7.25 -6.92 1.03
N HIS A 23 8.31 -6.91 0.23
CA HIS A 23 9.22 -8.05 0.08
C HIS A 23 10.62 -7.73 0.59
N GLY A 24 10.85 -7.99 1.88
CA GLY A 24 12.11 -7.65 2.53
C GLY A 24 12.33 -6.14 2.50
N HIS A 25 13.40 -5.69 1.83
CA HIS A 25 13.73 -4.27 1.65
C HIS A 25 13.18 -3.65 0.36
N ARG A 26 12.46 -4.42 -0.46
CA ARG A 26 11.77 -3.89 -1.65
C ARG A 26 10.31 -3.60 -1.31
N ILE A 27 9.91 -2.35 -1.50
CA ILE A 27 8.56 -1.85 -1.24
C ILE A 27 7.99 -1.28 -2.54
N VAL A 28 6.82 -1.74 -2.95
CA VAL A 28 6.10 -1.18 -4.10
C VAL A 28 4.67 -0.86 -3.70
N PHE A 29 4.23 0.37 -3.94
CA PHE A 29 2.84 0.77 -3.80
C PHE A 29 2.21 0.90 -5.18
N GLN A 30 1.00 0.36 -5.30
CA GLN A 30 0.19 0.47 -6.50
C GLN A 30 -1.19 1.01 -6.14
N LEU A 31 -1.66 1.98 -6.92
CA LEU A 31 -3.00 2.52 -6.81
C LEU A 31 -3.74 2.20 -8.11
N ASN A 32 -4.89 1.53 -8.02
CA ASN A 32 -5.68 1.11 -9.18
C ASN A 32 -4.84 0.36 -10.23
N GLY A 33 -3.91 -0.49 -9.76
CA GLY A 33 -2.98 -1.26 -10.59
C GLY A 33 -1.76 -0.49 -11.13
N ALA A 34 -1.71 0.84 -11.02
CA ALA A 34 -0.58 1.66 -11.45
C ALA A 34 0.44 1.82 -10.31
N THR A 35 1.72 1.54 -10.57
CA THR A 35 2.80 1.78 -9.59
C THR A 35 2.97 3.27 -9.33
N THR A 36 2.77 3.68 -8.09
CA THR A 36 2.92 5.08 -7.66
C THR A 36 4.26 5.34 -7.00
N VAL A 37 4.76 4.35 -6.23
CA VAL A 37 6.04 4.44 -5.52
C VAL A 37 6.73 3.09 -5.56
N GLU A 38 8.03 3.10 -5.83
CA GLU A 38 8.90 1.94 -5.67
C GLU A 38 10.16 2.34 -4.91
N LEU A 39 10.42 1.64 -3.82
CA LEU A 39 11.65 1.71 -3.04
C LEU A 39 12.37 0.36 -3.21
N PRO A 40 13.40 0.28 -4.08
CA PRO A 40 14.01 -0.99 -4.39
C PRO A 40 14.83 -1.57 -3.22
N ASN A 41 15.41 -0.71 -2.37
CA ASN A 41 16.33 -1.09 -1.29
C ASN A 41 16.19 -0.17 -0.06
N ASP A 42 15.10 -0.29 0.71
CA ASP A 42 14.94 0.39 2.01
C ASP A 42 15.62 -0.40 3.15
N GLU A 43 16.95 -0.36 3.19
CA GLU A 43 17.76 -1.10 4.18
C GLU A 43 17.56 -0.64 5.63
N LYS A 44 17.03 0.59 5.83
CA LYS A 44 16.73 1.14 7.17
C LYS A 44 15.33 0.75 7.66
N GLY A 45 14.44 0.37 6.73
CA GLY A 45 13.09 -0.08 7.02
C GLY A 45 13.04 -1.36 7.82
N ARG A 46 12.03 -1.49 8.69
CA ARG A 46 11.75 -2.73 9.41
C ARG A 46 11.07 -3.72 8.47
N THR A 47 11.45 -4.99 8.55
CA THR A 47 10.88 -6.07 7.74
C THR A 47 9.69 -6.78 8.39
N GLU A 48 9.38 -6.44 9.65
CA GLU A 48 8.28 -6.99 10.41
C GLU A 48 7.59 -5.92 11.27
N GLY A 49 6.31 -6.13 11.56
CA GLY A 49 5.51 -5.20 12.35
C GLY A 49 4.00 -5.41 12.19
N VAL A 50 3.24 -4.40 12.60
CA VAL A 50 1.78 -4.38 12.50
C VAL A 50 1.38 -3.44 11.36
N LEU A 51 0.40 -3.86 10.57
CA LEU A 51 -0.24 -2.99 9.59
C LEU A 51 -1.26 -2.10 10.31
N ALA A 52 -1.14 -0.78 10.12
CA ALA A 52 -2.03 0.20 10.73
C ALA A 52 -2.65 1.10 9.67
N LEU A 53 -3.92 1.45 9.86
CA LEU A 53 -4.62 2.43 9.04
C LEU A 53 -4.65 3.76 9.78
N GLN A 54 -4.11 4.80 9.15
CA GLN A 54 -4.09 6.15 9.71
C GLN A 54 -5.11 7.02 8.99
N VAL A 55 -5.98 7.67 9.78
CA VAL A 55 -6.89 8.73 9.30
C VAL A 55 -6.47 10.05 9.94
N HIS A 56 -6.25 11.09 9.14
CA HIS A 56 -5.76 12.37 9.65
C HIS A 56 -6.89 13.18 10.30
N GLY A 57 -6.84 13.37 11.63
CA GLY A 57 -7.89 14.10 12.36
C GLY A 57 -7.82 15.64 12.35
N ARG A 58 -7.02 16.27 11.47
CA ARG A 58 -6.89 17.76 11.45
C ARG A 58 -7.88 18.45 10.52
N MET A 59 -8.61 17.69 9.70
CA MET A 59 -9.65 18.17 8.80
C MET A 59 -10.84 17.20 8.86
N GLU A 60 -12.05 17.69 8.58
CA GLU A 60 -13.18 16.78 8.35
C GLU A 60 -12.80 15.82 7.22
N THR A 61 -12.65 14.55 7.58
CA THR A 61 -12.25 13.49 6.65
C THR A 61 -13.20 12.33 6.87
N ASP A 62 -13.85 11.90 5.80
CA ASP A 62 -14.68 10.70 5.78
C ASP A 62 -14.00 9.66 4.90
N VAL A 63 -13.51 8.58 5.50
CA VAL A 63 -12.70 7.54 4.83
C VAL A 63 -13.23 6.17 5.22
N TRP A 64 -13.39 5.32 4.21
CA TRP A 64 -13.93 3.99 4.36
C TRP A 64 -12.90 2.98 3.85
N PHE A 65 -12.76 1.86 4.55
CA PHE A 65 -11.89 0.76 4.17
C PHE A 65 -12.74 -0.51 4.02
N LYS A 66 -12.45 -1.31 3.01
CA LYS A 66 -13.07 -2.62 2.78
C LYS A 66 -12.04 -3.58 2.19
N ASP A 67 -12.39 -4.87 2.17
CA ASP A 67 -11.62 -5.91 1.47
C ASP A 67 -10.14 -5.95 1.85
N LEU A 68 -9.85 -5.78 3.15
CA LEU A 68 -8.49 -5.79 3.70
C LEU A 68 -7.96 -7.22 3.80
N GLU A 69 -6.95 -7.53 2.99
CA GLU A 69 -6.33 -8.84 2.94
C GLU A 69 -4.81 -8.76 3.08
N VAL A 70 -4.21 -9.78 3.71
CA VAL A 70 -2.76 -9.96 3.78
C VAL A 70 -2.41 -11.26 3.06
N LEU A 71 -1.81 -11.12 1.88
CA LEU A 71 -1.36 -12.26 1.08
C LEU A 71 0.02 -12.71 1.55
N VAL A 72 0.20 -14.01 1.71
CA VAL A 72 1.50 -14.63 1.97
C VAL A 72 2.03 -15.30 0.70
N PRO A 73 3.35 -15.31 0.47
CA PRO A 73 3.92 -16.05 -0.65
C PRO A 73 3.52 -17.52 -0.59
N GLU A 74 3.22 -18.13 -1.74
CA GLU A 74 2.97 -19.57 -1.80
C GLU A 74 4.16 -20.33 -1.19
N ALA A 75 3.88 -21.20 -0.22
CA ALA A 75 4.89 -22.06 0.35
C ALA A 75 5.45 -22.97 -0.74
N LYS A 76 6.76 -22.89 -0.99
CA LYS A 76 7.42 -23.82 -1.93
C LYS A 76 7.30 -25.24 -1.38
N THR A 77 6.38 -26.03 -1.93
CA THR A 77 6.25 -27.46 -1.62
C THR A 77 7.56 -28.13 -1.99
N LYS A 78 8.34 -28.56 -0.98
CA LYS A 78 9.54 -29.38 -1.22
C LYS A 78 9.07 -30.69 -1.86
N LYS A 79 9.31 -30.86 -3.16
CA LYS A 79 9.19 -32.17 -3.81
C LYS A 79 10.20 -33.10 -3.14
N LYS A 80 9.69 -34.20 -2.57
CA LYS A 80 10.46 -35.32 -2.04
C LYS A 80 11.06 -36.15 -3.17
#